data_AF-A0A661GH23-F1
#
_entry.id   AF-A0A661GH23-F1
#
_cell.length_a   1.000
_cell.length_b   1.000
_cell.length_c   1.000
_cell.angle_alpha   90.00
_cell.angle_beta   90.00
_cell.angle_gamma   90.00
#
_symmetry.space_group_name_H-M   'P 1'
#
loop_
_entity.id
_entity.type
_entity.pdbx_description
1 polymer ?
#
loop_
_entity_poly.entity_id
_entity_poly.type
_entity_poly.pdbx_seq_one_letter_code
_entity_poly.pdbx_strand_id
1 'polypeptide(L)'
;DCLDRYSAVDLPLTLYCGDYFEFSGSGFDALYDRGALVALPPDLRKRYIEHTKTLLRADASRMIVTLEYDQAVVSGPPFSVPAGEISGYWDDLVCVSKKDDIDNCPPKFRAAGLTDVKELVWFSA
;
A
#
# COMPACT_ATOMS: atom_id res chain seq x y z
N ASP A 1 -14.52 17.56 -4.03
CA ASP A 1 -14.15 16.53 -5.00
C ASP A 1 -14.78 16.77 -6.36
N CYS A 2 -13.96 16.69 -7.40
CA CYS A 2 -14.37 16.56 -8.80
C CYS A 2 -14.49 15.10 -9.26
N LEU A 3 -14.23 14.15 -8.37
CA LEU A 3 -14.24 12.72 -8.67
C LEU A 3 -15.67 12.17 -8.75
N ASP A 4 -15.87 11.23 -9.66
CA ASP A 4 -17.12 10.48 -9.75
C ASP A 4 -17.28 9.61 -8.49
N ARG A 5 -18.47 9.67 -7.88
CA ARG A 5 -18.77 8.99 -6.62
C ARG A 5 -19.89 7.97 -6.82
N TYR A 6 -19.63 6.73 -6.44
CA TYR A 6 -20.57 5.63 -6.49
C TYR A 6 -20.78 5.07 -5.08
N SER A 7 -22.02 4.99 -4.63
CA SER A 7 -22.35 4.41 -3.32
C SER A 7 -23.12 3.11 -3.51
N ALA A 8 -22.76 2.09 -2.71
CA ALA A 8 -23.52 0.86 -2.65
C ALA A 8 -24.91 1.11 -2.04
N VAL A 9 -25.91 0.32 -2.44
CA VAL A 9 -27.30 0.48 -1.98
C VAL A 9 -27.48 -0.02 -0.56
N ASP A 10 -26.93 -1.20 -0.24
CA ASP A 10 -27.17 -1.90 1.03
C ASP A 10 -25.93 -1.98 1.94
N LEU A 11 -24.85 -1.31 1.55
CA LEU A 11 -23.60 -1.28 2.30
C LEU A 11 -23.13 0.17 2.49
N PRO A 12 -22.51 0.51 3.63
CA PRO A 12 -21.89 1.81 3.84
C PRO A 12 -20.55 1.89 3.10
N LEU A 13 -20.56 1.62 1.80
CA LEU A 13 -19.39 1.62 0.91
C LEU A 13 -19.57 2.71 -0.14
N THR A 14 -18.56 3.56 -0.27
CA THR A 14 -18.47 4.56 -1.32
C THR A 14 -17.16 4.38 -2.08
N LEU A 15 -17.25 4.35 -3.41
CA LEU A 15 -16.13 4.31 -4.33
C LEU A 15 -15.98 5.67 -5.00
N TYR A 16 -14.78 6.22 -4.94
CA TYR A 16 -14.39 7.40 -5.71
C TYR A 16 -13.58 6.94 -6.92
N CYS A 17 -14.03 7.30 -8.11
CA CYS A 17 -13.40 6.92 -9.37
C CYS A 17 -12.62 8.11 -9.94
N GLY A 18 -11.30 7.97 -10.03
CA GLY A 18 -10.39 8.96 -10.62
C GLY A 18 -8.98 8.84 -10.06
N ASP A 19 -8.20 9.90 -10.18
CA ASP A 19 -6.85 9.95 -9.63
C ASP A 19 -6.91 10.06 -8.09
N TYR A 20 -6.21 9.16 -7.39
CA TYR A 20 -6.10 9.19 -5.93
C TYR A 20 -5.57 10.54 -5.43
N PHE A 21 -4.66 11.18 -6.17
CA PHE A 21 -4.10 12.47 -5.77
C PHE A 21 -5.07 13.65 -5.90
N GLU A 22 -6.20 13.47 -6.58
CA GLU A 22 -7.27 14.47 -6.70
C GLU A 22 -8.32 14.33 -5.59
N PHE A 23 -8.30 13.22 -4.85
CA PHE A 23 -9.23 12.99 -3.75
C PHE A 23 -8.94 13.96 -2.59
N SER A 24 -9.99 14.61 -2.06
CA SER A 24 -9.87 15.71 -1.10
C SER A 24 -10.65 15.52 0.21
N GLY A 25 -10.93 14.27 0.59
CA GLY A 25 -11.53 13.94 1.89
C GLY A 25 -10.58 14.15 3.08
N SER A 26 -11.10 14.01 4.30
CA SER A 26 -10.28 13.97 5.51
C SER A 26 -11.05 13.36 6.68
N GLY A 27 -10.35 13.06 7.77
CA GLY A 27 -10.95 12.56 9.00
C GLY A 27 -11.18 11.05 8.99
N PHE A 28 -10.44 10.30 8.18
CA PHE A 28 -10.50 8.84 8.17
C PHE A 28 -9.80 8.26 9.41
N ASP A 29 -10.50 7.39 10.13
CA ASP A 29 -9.99 6.74 11.35
C ASP A 29 -9.08 5.53 11.08
N ALA A 30 -9.01 5.06 9.83
CA ALA A 30 -8.20 3.90 9.48
C ALA A 30 -7.68 3.92 8.03
N LEU A 31 -6.50 3.34 7.83
CA LEU A 31 -5.93 3.01 6.53
C LEU A 31 -5.76 1.50 6.38
N TYR A 32 -6.26 0.96 5.27
CA TYR A 32 -5.86 -0.35 4.79
C TYR A 32 -5.20 -0.20 3.42
N ASP A 33 -3.90 -0.47 3.35
CA ASP A 33 -3.10 -0.38 2.13
C ASP A 33 -2.57 -1.77 1.78
N ARG A 34 -3.21 -2.38 0.77
CA ARG A 34 -2.73 -3.60 0.15
C ARG A 34 -2.82 -3.43 -1.36
N GLY A 35 -1.68 -3.56 -2.03
CA GLY A 35 -1.63 -3.36 -3.48
C GLY A 35 -1.74 -1.91 -3.93
N ALA A 36 -1.69 -0.92 -3.03
CA ALA A 36 -1.64 0.49 -3.41
C ALA A 36 -0.20 1.03 -3.37
N LEU A 37 0.46 1.10 -2.20
CA LEU A 37 1.85 1.58 -2.11
C LEU A 37 2.81 0.78 -3.00
N VAL A 38 2.69 -0.55 -2.97
CA VAL A 38 3.51 -1.45 -3.80
C VAL A 38 3.19 -1.36 -5.29
N ALA A 39 2.07 -0.77 -5.70
CA ALA A 39 1.79 -0.56 -7.13
C ALA A 39 2.53 0.68 -7.69
N LEU A 40 3.08 1.53 -6.82
CA LEU A 40 3.68 2.79 -7.20
C LEU A 40 5.21 2.69 -7.39
N PRO A 41 5.75 3.34 -8.43
CA PRO A 41 7.19 3.48 -8.59
C PRO A 41 7.79 4.35 -7.47
N PRO A 42 9.09 4.21 -7.15
CA PRO A 42 9.72 4.86 -5.98
C PRO A 42 9.56 6.37 -5.90
N ASP A 43 9.56 7.06 -7.02
CA ASP A 43 9.43 8.52 -7.13
C ASP A 43 8.04 9.03 -6.73
N LEU A 44 6.99 8.21 -6.86
CA LEU A 44 5.62 8.56 -6.47
C LEU A 44 5.27 8.21 -5.02
N ARG A 45 6.01 7.30 -4.37
CA ARG A 45 5.65 6.79 -3.04
C ARG A 45 5.66 7.86 -1.97
N LYS A 46 6.64 8.77 -1.96
CA LYS A 46 6.64 9.90 -1.02
C LYS A 46 5.42 10.80 -1.19
N ARG A 47 5.04 11.12 -2.44
CA ARG A 47 3.83 11.93 -2.71
C ARG A 47 2.57 11.20 -2.24
N TYR A 48 2.49 9.88 -2.46
CA TYR A 48 1.39 9.05 -1.99
C TYR A 48 1.25 9.10 -0.48
N ILE A 49 2.34 8.81 0.26
CA ILE A 49 2.34 8.81 1.72
C ILE A 49 1.94 10.17 2.30
N GLU A 50 2.54 11.25 1.80
CA GLU A 50 2.23 12.59 2.29
C GLU A 50 0.78 12.98 1.99
N HIS A 51 0.25 12.60 0.83
CA HIS A 51 -1.16 12.78 0.53
C HIS A 51 -2.04 11.96 1.49
N THR A 52 -1.75 10.67 1.67
CA THR A 52 -2.49 9.79 2.60
C THR A 52 -2.50 10.35 4.02
N LYS A 53 -1.38 10.87 4.52
CA LYS A 53 -1.30 11.52 5.84
C LYS A 53 -2.30 12.68 6.00
N THR A 54 -2.56 13.45 4.94
CA THR A 54 -3.55 14.56 5.00
C THR A 54 -5.00 14.09 5.12
N LEU A 55 -5.29 12.85 4.68
CA LEU A 55 -6.63 12.28 4.73
C LEU A 55 -6.93 11.68 6.11
N LEU A 56 -5.91 11.14 6.78
CA LEU A 56 -6.04 10.43 8.04
C LEU A 56 -6.18 11.38 9.24
N ARG A 57 -6.87 10.91 10.28
CA ARG A 57 -6.77 11.49 11.61
C ARG A 57 -5.40 11.19 12.22
N ALA A 58 -5.00 12.01 13.20
CA ALA A 58 -3.73 11.80 13.92
C ALA A 58 -3.67 10.46 14.65
N ASP A 59 -4.81 9.96 15.13
CA ASP A 59 -4.99 8.70 15.85
C ASP A 59 -5.49 7.56 14.96
N ALA A 60 -5.42 7.71 13.63
CA ALA A 60 -5.91 6.68 12.72
C ALA A 60 -5.09 5.39 12.85
N SER A 61 -5.75 4.23 12.86
CA SER A 61 -5.05 2.95 12.78
C SER A 61 -4.57 2.69 11.34
N ARG A 62 -3.45 2.00 11.18
CA ARG A 62 -2.85 1.71 9.87
C ARG A 62 -2.55 0.22 9.75
N MET A 63 -2.95 -0.38 8.64
CA MET A 63 -2.52 -1.72 8.22
C MET A 63 -2.00 -1.65 6.78
N ILE A 64 -0.68 -1.81 6.61
CA ILE A 64 0.01 -1.69 5.32
C ILE A 64 0.66 -3.02 4.98
N VAL A 65 0.47 -3.49 3.75
CA VAL A 65 1.04 -4.74 3.24
C VAL A 65 2.07 -4.43 2.16
N THR A 66 3.33 -4.81 2.41
CA THR A 66 4.43 -4.66 1.44
C THR A 66 4.95 -6.00 0.95
N LEU A 67 5.67 -5.97 -0.16
CA LEU A 67 6.48 -7.10 -0.64
C LEU A 67 7.95 -6.73 -0.58
N GLU A 68 8.79 -7.68 -0.19
CA GLU A 68 10.25 -7.55 -0.20
C GLU A 68 10.85 -8.73 -1.00
N TYR A 69 11.57 -8.40 -2.06
CA TYR A 69 12.23 -9.36 -2.96
C TYR A 69 13.38 -8.66 -3.72
N ASP A 70 14.21 -9.44 -4.42
CA ASP A 70 15.28 -8.88 -5.28
C ASP A 70 14.68 -8.22 -6.54
N GLN A 71 14.57 -6.89 -6.47
CA GLN A 71 13.98 -6.09 -7.53
C GLN A 71 14.86 -6.00 -8.79
N ALA A 72 16.14 -6.38 -8.72
CA ALA A 72 16.99 -6.47 -9.91
C ALA A 72 16.59 -7.65 -10.82
N VAL A 73 15.92 -8.67 -10.27
CA VAL A 73 15.45 -9.85 -11.02
C VAL A 73 14.17 -9.56 -11.79
N VAL A 74 13.22 -8.83 -11.18
CA VAL A 74 11.94 -8.49 -11.81
C VAL A 74 11.44 -7.11 -11.38
N SER A 75 11.11 -6.29 -12.35
CA SER A 75 10.50 -4.99 -12.09
C SER A 75 9.01 -5.13 -11.73
N GLY A 76 8.53 -4.21 -10.91
CA GLY A 76 7.13 -4.11 -10.49
C GLY A 76 6.19 -3.68 -11.62
N PRO A 77 4.90 -3.43 -11.31
CA PRO A 77 4.27 -3.71 -10.02
C PRO A 77 3.95 -5.21 -9.82
N PRO A 78 3.79 -5.67 -8.57
CA PRO A 78 4.11 -4.92 -7.35
C PRO A 78 5.64 -4.69 -7.23
N PHE A 79 6.05 -3.51 -6.78
CA PHE A 79 7.43 -3.14 -6.50
C PHE A 79 7.82 -3.62 -5.09
N SER A 80 9.10 -3.98 -4.93
CA SER A 80 9.68 -4.24 -3.61
C SER A 80 9.70 -2.94 -2.80
N VAL A 81 9.19 -2.98 -1.56
CA VAL A 81 9.18 -1.86 -0.61
C VAL A 81 9.82 -2.37 0.69
N PRO A 82 11.10 -2.04 0.94
CA PRO A 82 11.84 -2.57 2.08
C PRO A 82 11.38 -1.94 3.40
N ALA A 83 11.61 -2.65 4.49
CA ALA A 83 11.28 -2.20 5.86
C ALA A 83 11.78 -0.79 6.20
N GLY A 84 13.02 -0.47 5.80
CA GLY A 84 13.61 0.85 6.07
C GLY A 84 12.89 2.00 5.37
N GLU A 85 12.22 1.74 4.25
CA GLU A 85 11.40 2.73 3.58
C GLU A 85 10.09 2.97 4.35
N ILE A 86 9.46 1.90 4.86
CA ILE A 86 8.25 2.01 5.70
C ILE A 86 8.52 2.77 6.98
N SER A 87 9.62 2.46 7.69
CA SER A 87 10.00 3.19 8.91
C SER A 87 10.38 4.65 8.65
N GLY A 88 10.77 4.99 7.41
CA GLY A 88 10.99 6.38 7.00
C GLY A 88 9.70 7.17 6.74
N TYR A 89 8.59 6.49 6.47
CA TYR A 89 7.28 7.09 6.25
C TYR A 89 6.44 7.18 7.54
N TRP A 90 6.52 6.13 8.36
CA TRP A 90 5.77 5.95 9.60
C TRP A 90 6.70 5.34 10.65
N ASP A 91 6.95 6.05 11.73
CA ASP A 91 7.87 5.63 12.79
C ASP A 91 7.22 4.70 13.83
N ASP A 92 5.89 4.66 13.85
CA ASP A 92 5.07 3.90 14.80
C ASP A 92 4.61 2.52 14.28
N LEU A 93 4.81 2.24 12.99
CA LEU A 93 4.43 0.95 12.40
C LEU A 93 5.34 -0.18 12.88
N VAL A 94 4.72 -1.27 13.33
CA VAL A 94 5.42 -2.52 13.68
C VAL A 94 5.12 -3.62 12.67
N CYS A 95 6.14 -4.38 12.28
CA CYS A 95 5.97 -5.56 11.43
C CYS A 95 5.36 -6.69 12.27
N VAL A 96 4.07 -6.96 12.09
CA VAL A 96 3.33 -7.99 12.85
C VAL A 96 3.31 -9.35 12.17
N SER A 97 3.62 -9.40 10.86
CA SER A 97 3.71 -10.65 10.11
C SER A 97 4.73 -10.54 8.98
N LYS A 98 5.45 -11.62 8.73
CA LYS A 98 6.36 -11.79 7.58
C LYS A 98 6.26 -13.23 7.11
N LYS A 99 5.85 -13.45 5.86
CA LYS A 99 5.74 -14.79 5.26
C LYS A 99 6.33 -14.82 3.86
N ASP A 100 6.78 -15.99 3.44
CA ASP A 100 7.02 -16.22 2.01
C ASP A 100 5.68 -16.32 1.27
N ASP A 101 5.56 -15.60 0.16
CA ASP A 101 4.32 -15.47 -0.60
C ASP A 101 4.54 -15.56 -2.12
N ILE A 102 5.67 -16.15 -2.55
CA ILE A 102 6.00 -16.35 -3.97
C ILE A 102 4.94 -17.15 -4.74
N ASP A 103 4.15 -18.01 -4.08
CA ASP A 103 3.03 -18.74 -4.71
C ASP A 103 1.85 -17.83 -5.08
N ASN A 104 1.65 -16.72 -4.36
CA ASN A 104 0.55 -15.78 -4.59
C ASN A 104 0.95 -14.54 -5.41
N CYS A 105 2.23 -14.43 -5.76
CA CYS A 105 2.75 -13.35 -6.59
C CYS A 105 2.38 -13.52 -8.07
N PRO A 106 2.38 -12.44 -8.89
CA PRO A 106 2.13 -12.54 -10.31
C PRO A 106 3.07 -13.54 -11.00
N PRO A 107 2.61 -14.32 -12.01
CA PRO A 107 3.40 -15.37 -12.65
C PRO A 107 4.77 -14.92 -13.18
N LYS A 108 4.91 -13.65 -13.54
CA LYS A 108 6.17 -13.04 -13.99
C LYS A 108 7.31 -13.15 -12.95
N PHE A 109 6.99 -13.24 -11.66
CA PHE A 109 7.99 -13.30 -10.58
C PHE A 109 8.79 -14.60 -10.66
N ARG A 110 8.10 -15.75 -10.67
CA ARG A 110 8.73 -17.06 -10.85
C ARG A 110 9.37 -17.20 -12.22
N ALA A 111 8.72 -16.71 -13.27
CA ALA A 111 9.25 -16.76 -14.63
C ALA A 111 10.57 -15.98 -14.78
N ALA A 112 10.74 -14.89 -14.02
CA ALA A 112 11.99 -14.12 -13.97
C ALA A 112 13.07 -14.76 -13.09
N GLY A 113 12.74 -15.82 -12.34
CA GLY A 113 13.69 -16.58 -11.53
C GLY A 113 13.67 -16.25 -10.03
N LEU A 114 12.68 -15.48 -9.54
CA LEU A 114 12.52 -15.33 -8.09
C LEU A 114 12.12 -16.66 -7.46
N THR A 115 12.78 -16.98 -6.35
CA THR A 115 12.53 -18.20 -5.58
C THR A 115 11.79 -17.93 -4.27
N ASP A 116 11.85 -16.69 -3.77
CA ASP A 116 11.10 -16.22 -2.61
C ASP A 116 10.65 -14.77 -2.79
N VAL A 117 9.54 -14.42 -2.14
CA VAL A 117 9.04 -13.05 -1.98
C VAL A 117 8.45 -12.96 -0.59
N LYS A 118 8.88 -11.99 0.21
CA LYS A 118 8.32 -11.81 1.55
C LYS A 118 7.16 -10.84 1.50
N GLU A 119 5.96 -11.28 1.90
CA GLU A 119 4.86 -10.38 2.24
C GLU A 119 5.02 -9.96 3.71
N LEU A 120 5.05 -8.65 3.96
CA LEU A 120 5.16 -8.08 5.30
C LEU A 120 3.88 -7.29 5.62
N VAL A 121 3.35 -7.52 6.82
CA VAL A 121 2.20 -6.79 7.35
C VAL A 121 2.67 -5.86 8.44
N TRP A 122 2.46 -4.57 8.23
CA TRP A 122 2.78 -3.48 9.15
C TRP A 122 1.50 -2.99 9.81
N PHE A 123 1.54 -2.76 11.11
CA PHE A 123 0.38 -2.34 11.88
C PHE A 123 0.72 -1.24 12.89
N SER A 124 -0.18 -0.28 13.06
CA SER A 124 -0.25 0.60 14.23
C SER A 124 -1.70 0.98 14.55
N ALA A 125 -1.97 1.25 15.83
CA ALA A 125 -3.30 1.57 16.35
C ALA A 125 -3.20 2.56 17.52
#